data_AF-A0A7J6UAK3-F1
#
_entry.id   AF-A0A7J6UAK3-F1
#
_cell.length_a   1.000
_cell.length_b   1.000
_cell.length_c   1.000
_cell.angle_alpha   90.00
_cell.angle_beta   90.00
_cell.angle_gamma   90.00
#
_symmetry.space_group_name_H-M   'P 1'
#
loop_
_entity.id
_entity.type
_entity.pdbx_description
1 polymer ?
#
loop_
_entity_poly.entity_id
_entity_poly.type
_entity_poly.pdbx_seq_one_letter_code
_entity_poly.pdbx_strand_id
1 'polypeptide(L)'
;MPSGFSKWVPLAPENQLNLHLTLFSGQVFVWKALDGGQEGELYCGVTGSTAFRLRTNAELAMIEYSCWPPKQIEKAGVQLRQFFQLETDIDALYKDWEGRDEVFRAVVHNKNLRGLRVVHQDPFECLVSFITSQNNNVKRISLLLNALRQRSSTPPISPFQGGIQGMAHTWQRRLVLTTRGAKRRWSCTSSPAYSNCMLQPRMTFARWDS
;
A
#
# COMPACT_ATOMS: atom_id res chain seq x y z
N MET A 1 23.47 -9.18 2.88
CA MET A 1 22.44 -9.82 2.03
C MET A 1 21.37 -10.43 2.93
N PRO A 2 20.12 -9.95 3.00
CA PRO A 2 19.10 -10.67 3.73
C PRO A 2 18.79 -11.95 2.95
N SER A 3 19.14 -13.09 3.53
CA SER A 3 19.35 -14.42 2.92
C SER A 3 18.10 -15.14 2.43
N GLY A 4 17.06 -14.41 1.97
CA GLY A 4 15.77 -15.02 1.63
C GLY A 4 15.18 -14.64 0.27
N PHE A 5 15.51 -13.50 -0.31
CA PHE A 5 14.83 -13.00 -1.50
C PHE A 5 15.37 -13.58 -2.82
N SER A 6 14.55 -13.57 -3.87
CA SER A 6 14.95 -13.99 -5.22
C SER A 6 16.00 -13.07 -5.84
N LYS A 7 16.60 -13.51 -6.95
CA LYS A 7 17.33 -12.62 -7.86
C LYS A 7 16.46 -11.44 -8.31
N TRP A 8 17.12 -10.35 -8.69
CA TRP A 8 16.48 -9.19 -9.32
C TRP A 8 16.01 -9.54 -10.73
N VAL A 9 14.80 -9.09 -11.08
CA VAL A 9 14.17 -9.33 -12.38
C VAL A 9 13.58 -8.01 -12.89
N PRO A 10 13.75 -7.67 -14.18
CA PRO A 10 13.15 -6.48 -14.76
C PRO A 10 11.62 -6.56 -14.79
N LEU A 11 10.97 -5.45 -14.45
CA LEU A 11 9.52 -5.30 -14.42
C LEU A 11 9.01 -4.40 -15.56
N ALA A 12 9.47 -3.16 -15.57
CA ALA A 12 9.03 -2.11 -16.47
C ALA A 12 10.13 -1.03 -16.67
N PRO A 13 10.13 -0.30 -17.78
CA PRO A 13 10.96 0.88 -17.95
C PRO A 13 10.68 1.98 -16.91
N GLU A 14 11.72 2.70 -16.48
CA GLU A 14 11.59 3.78 -15.48
C GLU A 14 10.70 4.94 -15.95
N ASN A 15 10.70 5.25 -17.25
CA ASN A 15 9.83 6.28 -17.81
C ASN A 15 8.34 5.92 -17.76
N GLN A 16 8.02 4.63 -17.73
CA GLN A 16 6.65 4.13 -17.69
C GLN A 16 6.15 3.87 -16.27
N LEU A 17 7.03 3.74 -15.28
CA LEU A 17 6.69 3.52 -13.88
C LEU A 17 7.66 4.26 -12.96
N ASN A 18 7.17 5.31 -12.31
CA ASN A 18 7.88 6.00 -11.24
C ASN A 18 7.43 5.45 -9.89
N LEU A 19 8.33 4.74 -9.19
CA LEU A 19 8.03 4.09 -7.91
C LEU A 19 7.64 5.09 -6.82
N HIS A 20 8.42 6.18 -6.67
CA HIS A 20 8.18 7.18 -5.64
C HIS A 20 6.80 7.84 -5.81
N LEU A 21 6.54 8.35 -7.02
CA LEU A 21 5.28 9.03 -7.35
C LEU A 21 4.09 8.09 -7.19
N THR A 22 4.21 6.85 -7.67
CA THR A 22 3.11 5.88 -7.63
C THR A 22 2.82 5.42 -6.21
N LEU A 23 3.84 4.97 -5.46
CA LEU A 23 3.66 4.35 -4.14
C LEU A 23 3.37 5.37 -3.03
N PHE A 24 3.83 6.62 -3.16
CA PHE A 24 3.67 7.67 -2.13
C PHE A 24 2.66 8.75 -2.51
N SER A 25 1.88 8.56 -3.58
CA SER A 25 0.75 9.42 -3.96
C SER A 25 -0.43 9.42 -2.97
N GLY A 26 -0.36 8.63 -1.90
CA GLY A 26 -1.45 8.47 -0.93
C GLY A 26 -2.52 7.45 -1.37
N GLN A 27 -2.30 6.75 -2.48
CA GLN A 27 -3.14 5.63 -2.89
C GLN A 27 -2.91 4.42 -1.96
N VAL A 28 -1.65 4.03 -1.74
CA VAL A 28 -1.26 2.86 -0.95
C VAL A 28 -0.47 3.24 0.30
N PHE A 29 -0.56 2.41 1.34
CA PHE A 29 0.14 2.62 2.61
C PHE A 29 0.93 1.39 3.08
N VAL A 30 1.06 0.36 2.23
CA VAL A 30 1.81 -0.87 2.55
C VAL A 30 3.32 -0.68 2.35
N TRP A 31 3.68 0.18 1.41
CA TRP A 31 5.05 0.32 0.94
C TRP A 31 5.87 1.23 1.85
N LYS A 32 7.15 0.90 2.01
CA LYS A 32 8.14 1.75 2.70
C LYS A 32 9.37 1.93 1.83
N ALA A 33 9.87 3.15 1.78
CA ALA A 33 11.18 3.46 1.25
C ALA A 33 12.23 3.18 2.32
N LEU A 34 13.30 2.52 1.93
CA LEU A 34 14.45 2.18 2.75
C LEU A 34 15.71 2.60 2.00
N ASP A 35 16.71 3.05 2.75
CA ASP A 35 18.04 3.25 2.20
C ASP A 35 18.72 1.89 1.99
N GLY A 36 18.91 1.51 0.73
CA GLY A 36 19.61 0.28 0.33
C GLY A 36 21.13 0.42 0.31
N GLY A 37 21.68 1.55 0.73
CA GLY A 37 23.11 1.83 0.69
C GLY A 37 23.63 1.78 -0.74
N GLN A 38 24.43 0.76 -1.06
CA GLN A 38 25.00 0.58 -2.40
C GLN A 38 23.95 0.22 -3.47
N GLU A 39 22.78 -0.29 -3.08
CA GLU A 39 21.69 -0.63 -4.02
C GLU A 39 20.75 0.55 -4.31
N GLY A 40 21.00 1.73 -3.72
CA GLY A 40 20.15 2.91 -3.86
C GLY A 40 18.85 2.82 -3.05
N GLU A 41 17.85 3.62 -3.44
CA GLU A 41 16.55 3.65 -2.76
C GLU A 41 15.75 2.35 -3.03
N LEU A 42 15.41 1.64 -1.94
CA LEU A 42 14.68 0.38 -2.00
C LEU A 42 13.25 0.57 -1.50
N TYR A 43 12.29 0.04 -2.26
CA TYR A 43 10.89 0.06 -1.89
C TYR A 43 10.45 -1.34 -1.49
N CYS A 44 10.12 -1.52 -0.21
CA CYS A 44 9.66 -2.79 0.33
C CYS A 44 8.15 -2.75 0.54
N GLY A 45 7.49 -3.87 0.27
CA GLY A 45 6.03 -4.00 0.44
C GLY A 45 5.61 -5.46 0.47
N VAL A 46 4.36 -5.71 0.82
CA VAL A 46 3.79 -7.06 0.87
C VAL A 46 2.42 -7.05 0.22
N THR A 47 2.19 -7.98 -0.71
CA THR A 47 0.89 -8.11 -1.37
C THR A 47 0.47 -9.57 -1.36
N GLY A 48 -0.71 -9.88 -0.81
CA GLY A 48 -1.21 -11.25 -0.73
C GLY A 48 -0.40 -12.12 0.23
N SER A 49 0.44 -13.01 -0.28
CA SER A 49 1.36 -13.84 0.52
C SER A 49 2.83 -13.63 0.15
N THR A 50 3.10 -12.60 -0.65
CA THR A 50 4.41 -12.35 -1.27
C THR A 50 4.98 -11.06 -0.73
N ALA A 51 6.22 -11.12 -0.26
CA ALA A 51 6.99 -9.94 0.09
C ALA A 51 7.80 -9.48 -1.13
N PHE A 52 7.84 -8.17 -1.35
CA PHE A 52 8.46 -7.53 -2.50
C PHE A 52 9.53 -6.53 -2.08
N ARG A 53 10.57 -6.46 -2.90
CA ARG A 53 11.54 -5.36 -2.95
C ARG A 53 11.56 -4.84 -4.37
N LEU A 54 11.45 -3.53 -4.54
CA LEU A 54 11.54 -2.85 -5.82
C LEU A 54 12.69 -1.86 -5.76
N ARG A 55 13.35 -1.67 -6.89
CA ARG A 55 14.40 -0.67 -7.05
C ARG A 55 14.40 -0.13 -8.47
N THR A 56 14.96 1.06 -8.61
CA THR A 56 15.28 1.63 -9.92
C THR A 56 16.72 1.27 -10.26
N ASN A 57 16.92 0.56 -11.36
CA ASN A 57 18.25 0.29 -11.91
C ASN A 57 18.59 1.39 -12.93
N ALA A 58 19.41 2.35 -12.50
CA ALA A 58 19.82 3.49 -13.31
C ALA A 58 20.65 3.11 -14.54
N GLU A 59 21.43 2.02 -14.48
CA GLU A 59 22.25 1.56 -15.62
C GLU A 59 21.39 0.99 -16.74
N LEU A 60 20.31 0.31 -16.40
CA LEU A 60 19.39 -0.30 -17.36
C LEU A 60 18.18 0.59 -17.69
N ALA A 61 17.98 1.70 -16.96
CA ALA A 61 16.77 2.53 -16.98
C ALA A 61 15.48 1.70 -16.76
N MET A 62 15.56 0.70 -15.87
CA MET A 62 14.49 -0.27 -15.61
C MET A 62 14.16 -0.33 -14.13
N ILE A 63 12.87 -0.49 -13.83
CA ILE A 63 12.38 -0.93 -12.54
C ILE A 63 12.59 -2.44 -12.42
N GLU A 64 13.24 -2.86 -11.35
CA GLU A 64 13.47 -4.26 -11.02
C GLU A 64 12.71 -4.65 -9.76
N TYR A 65 12.34 -5.93 -9.68
CA TYR A 65 11.74 -6.51 -8.50
C TYR A 65 12.47 -7.76 -8.03
N SER A 66 12.34 -8.02 -6.74
CA SER A 66 12.80 -9.23 -6.06
C SER A 66 11.72 -9.63 -5.06
N CYS A 67 11.48 -10.93 -4.89
CA CYS A 67 10.38 -11.41 -4.07
C CYS A 67 10.76 -12.53 -3.09
N TRP A 68 9.92 -12.70 -2.08
CA TRP A 68 9.92 -13.85 -1.19
C TRP A 68 8.50 -14.43 -1.08
N PRO A 69 8.31 -15.76 -1.15
CA PRO A 69 9.35 -16.79 -1.35
C PRO A 69 9.97 -16.77 -2.76
N PRO A 70 11.28 -17.07 -2.93
CA PRO A 70 11.95 -17.00 -4.24
C PRO A 70 11.35 -17.90 -5.33
N LYS A 71 10.77 -19.02 -4.91
CA LYS A 71 10.13 -19.99 -5.81
C LYS A 71 8.90 -19.44 -6.53
N GLN A 72 8.36 -18.29 -6.10
CA GLN A 72 7.15 -17.70 -6.66
C GLN A 72 7.43 -16.50 -7.58
N ILE A 73 8.66 -16.37 -8.10
CA ILE A 73 9.09 -15.20 -8.87
C ILE A 73 8.21 -14.89 -10.08
N GLU A 74 7.78 -15.90 -10.82
CA GLU A 74 6.91 -15.71 -12.00
C GLU A 74 5.53 -15.19 -11.61
N LYS A 75 4.91 -15.82 -10.60
CA LYS A 75 3.63 -15.39 -10.04
C LYS A 75 3.72 -13.97 -9.45
N ALA A 76 4.83 -13.67 -8.79
CA ALA A 76 5.12 -12.36 -8.22
C ALA A 76 5.22 -11.29 -9.32
N GLY A 77 5.84 -11.60 -10.46
CA GLY A 77 5.87 -10.73 -11.63
C GLY A 77 4.48 -10.43 -12.19
N VAL A 78 3.63 -11.46 -12.37
CA VAL A 78 2.24 -11.27 -12.82
C VAL A 78 1.45 -10.40 -11.83
N GLN A 79 1.61 -10.66 -10.53
CA GLN A 79 0.95 -9.88 -9.48
C GLN A 79 1.36 -8.40 -9.50
N LEU A 80 2.66 -8.10 -9.72
CA LEU A 80 3.13 -6.71 -9.83
C LEU A 80 2.65 -6.03 -11.11
N ARG A 81 2.61 -6.75 -12.24
CA ARG A 81 2.07 -6.21 -13.50
C ARG A 81 0.62 -5.78 -13.34
N GLN A 82 -0.20 -6.63 -12.72
CA GLN A 82 -1.59 -6.30 -12.38
C GLN A 82 -1.69 -5.16 -11.38
N PHE A 83 -0.88 -5.17 -10.31
CA PHE A 83 -0.89 -4.13 -9.27
C PHE A 83 -0.55 -2.75 -9.82
N PHE A 84 0.44 -2.64 -10.71
CA PHE A 84 0.83 -1.39 -11.34
C PHE A 84 0.09 -1.11 -12.67
N GLN A 85 -0.83 -1.98 -13.09
CA GLN A 85 -1.56 -1.90 -14.36
C GLN A 85 -0.63 -1.71 -15.56
N LEU A 86 0.43 -2.52 -15.65
CA LEU A 86 1.49 -2.37 -16.65
C LEU A 86 1.04 -2.75 -18.08
N GLU A 87 -0.10 -3.42 -18.23
CA GLU A 87 -0.72 -3.67 -19.54
C GLU A 87 -1.28 -2.40 -20.17
N THR A 88 -1.50 -1.34 -19.37
CA THR A 88 -2.00 -0.05 -19.86
C THR A 88 -0.85 0.77 -20.43
N ASP A 89 -1.01 1.19 -21.69
CA ASP A 89 -0.09 2.13 -22.36
C ASP A 89 -0.26 3.53 -21.77
N ILE A 90 0.58 3.83 -20.79
CA ILE A 90 0.55 5.11 -20.09
C ILE A 90 1.02 6.27 -20.99
N ASP A 91 1.90 5.99 -21.96
CA ASP A 91 2.44 7.02 -22.84
C ASP A 91 1.37 7.49 -23.83
N ALA A 92 0.56 6.56 -24.35
CA ALA A 92 -0.63 6.88 -25.14
C ALA A 92 -1.65 7.72 -24.35
N LEU A 93 -1.89 7.39 -23.07
CA LEU A 93 -2.79 8.15 -22.20
C LEU A 93 -2.27 9.56 -21.93
N TYR A 94 -1.00 9.72 -21.58
CA TYR A 94 -0.40 11.04 -21.41
C TYR A 94 -0.51 11.86 -22.70
N LYS A 95 -0.22 11.27 -23.86
CA LYS A 95 -0.32 11.97 -25.15
C LYS A 95 -1.76 12.44 -25.43
N ASP A 96 -2.75 11.61 -25.14
CA ASP A 96 -4.16 11.96 -25.31
C ASP A 96 -4.58 13.09 -24.35
N TRP A 97 -4.25 12.98 -23.06
CA TRP A 97 -4.62 13.98 -22.06
C TRP A 97 -3.91 15.32 -22.28
N GLU A 98 -2.61 15.31 -22.62
CA GLU A 98 -1.84 16.52 -22.92
C GLU A 98 -2.31 17.21 -24.20
N GLY A 99 -2.84 16.45 -25.16
CA GLY A 99 -3.44 16.99 -26.38
C GLY A 99 -4.81 17.64 -26.15
N ARG A 100 -5.53 17.22 -25.10
CA ARG A 100 -6.87 17.72 -24.77
C ARG A 100 -6.86 18.85 -23.74
N ASP A 101 -5.87 18.88 -22.85
CA ASP A 101 -5.82 19.81 -21.71
C ASP A 101 -4.41 20.39 -21.53
N GLU A 102 -4.27 21.68 -21.83
CA GLU A 102 -3.01 22.41 -21.69
C GLU A 102 -2.58 22.58 -20.23
N VAL A 103 -3.54 22.68 -19.29
CA VAL A 103 -3.25 22.76 -17.85
C VAL A 103 -2.68 21.42 -17.39
N PHE A 104 -3.29 20.32 -17.82
CA PHE A 104 -2.76 18.99 -17.55
C PHE A 104 -1.32 18.86 -18.06
N ARG A 105 -1.07 19.23 -19.32
CA ARG A 105 0.28 19.22 -19.92
C ARG A 105 1.29 20.04 -19.12
N ALA A 106 0.92 21.26 -18.74
CA ALA A 106 1.79 22.13 -17.94
C ALA A 106 2.10 21.50 -16.57
N VAL A 107 1.10 20.92 -15.90
CA VAL A 107 1.28 20.29 -14.58
C VAL A 107 2.18 19.06 -14.66
N VAL A 108 1.95 18.18 -15.64
CA VAL A 108 2.77 16.97 -15.83
C VAL A 108 4.22 17.33 -16.08
N HIS A 109 4.47 18.30 -16.96
CA HIS A 109 5.83 18.76 -17.28
C HIS A 109 6.49 19.46 -16.08
N ASN A 110 5.82 20.43 -15.47
CA ASN A 110 6.41 21.25 -14.39
C ASN A 110 6.66 20.47 -13.11
N LYS A 111 5.84 19.45 -12.82
CA LYS A 111 5.99 18.60 -11.63
C LYS A 111 6.66 17.26 -11.92
N ASN A 112 7.12 17.05 -13.14
CA ASN A 112 7.73 15.80 -13.60
C ASN A 112 6.91 14.55 -13.20
N LEU A 113 5.60 14.57 -13.48
CA LEU A 113 4.68 13.51 -13.04
C LEU A 113 4.70 12.25 -13.92
N ARG A 114 5.60 12.17 -14.89
CA ARG A 114 5.70 11.04 -15.81
C ARG A 114 5.97 9.74 -15.05
N GLY A 115 5.35 8.65 -15.51
CA GLY A 115 5.40 7.36 -14.85
C GLY A 115 4.53 7.23 -13.59
N LEU A 116 3.80 8.27 -13.17
CA LEU A 116 2.77 8.15 -12.13
C LEU A 116 1.63 7.26 -12.65
N ARG A 117 1.31 6.20 -11.90
CA ARG A 117 0.19 5.28 -12.22
C ARG A 117 -0.85 5.22 -11.10
N VAL A 118 -2.07 4.87 -11.48
CA VAL A 118 -3.10 4.43 -10.54
C VAL A 118 -2.87 2.95 -10.24
N VAL A 119 -2.86 2.57 -8.97
CA VAL A 119 -2.59 1.17 -8.58
C VAL A 119 -3.88 0.36 -8.44
N HIS A 120 -3.84 -0.91 -8.84
CA HIS A 120 -4.93 -1.86 -8.63
C HIS A 120 -4.78 -2.54 -7.26
N GLN A 121 -5.42 -1.96 -6.25
CA GLN A 121 -5.40 -2.48 -4.88
C GLN A 121 -6.46 -3.56 -4.66
N ASP A 122 -6.23 -4.40 -3.65
CA ASP A 122 -7.27 -5.30 -3.16
C ASP A 122 -8.46 -4.45 -2.64
N PRO A 123 -9.71 -4.72 -3.09
CA PRO A 123 -10.87 -3.90 -2.73
C PRO A 123 -11.11 -3.80 -1.22
N PHE A 124 -10.79 -4.85 -0.45
CA PHE A 124 -10.95 -4.85 0.99
C PHE A 124 -9.90 -3.95 1.66
N GLU A 125 -8.64 -4.03 1.23
CA GLU A 125 -7.60 -3.12 1.72
C GLU A 125 -7.90 -1.66 1.40
N CYS A 126 -8.39 -1.40 0.18
CA CYS A 126 -8.81 -0.08 -0.27
C CYS A 126 -9.96 0.45 0.60
N LEU A 127 -11.00 -0.37 0.82
CA LEU A 127 -12.14 -0.01 1.66
C LEU A 127 -11.73 0.32 3.10
N VAL A 128 -10.90 -0.52 3.73
CA VAL A 128 -10.44 -0.28 5.11
C VAL A 128 -9.54 0.96 5.18
N SER A 129 -8.70 1.18 4.18
CA SER A 129 -7.87 2.40 4.08
C SER A 129 -8.75 3.65 3.97
N PHE A 130 -9.81 3.59 3.18
CA PHE A 130 -10.74 4.71 3.01
C PHE A 130 -11.61 4.95 4.25
N ILE A 131 -12.06 3.90 4.95
CA ILE A 131 -12.79 4.05 6.21
C ILE A 131 -11.90 4.68 7.29
N THR A 132 -10.63 4.27 7.36
CA THR A 132 -9.69 4.80 8.37
C THR A 132 -9.13 6.19 8.03
N SER A 133 -9.30 6.65 6.78
CA SER A 133 -8.90 7.99 6.32
C SER A 133 -9.88 9.09 6.67
N GLN A 134 -11.15 8.77 6.95
CA GLN A 134 -12.13 9.77 7.33
C GLN A 134 -11.69 10.52 8.60
N ASN A 135 -11.56 11.84 8.47
CA ASN A 135 -11.12 12.76 9.53
C ASN A 135 -9.74 12.41 10.11
N ASN A 136 -8.77 12.11 9.24
CA ASN A 136 -7.46 11.65 9.66
C ASN A 136 -6.34 12.13 8.73
N ASN A 137 -5.11 12.26 9.23
CA ASN A 137 -3.94 12.59 8.39
C ASN A 137 -3.19 11.33 7.97
N VAL A 138 -2.42 11.42 6.86
CA VAL A 138 -1.68 10.29 6.26
C VAL A 138 -0.86 9.51 7.30
N LYS A 139 -0.20 10.20 8.24
CA LYS A 139 0.61 9.55 9.29
C LYS A 139 -0.24 8.63 10.18
N ARG A 140 -1.42 9.09 10.59
CA ARG A 140 -2.29 8.34 11.50
C ARG A 140 -3.10 7.25 10.79
N ILE A 141 -3.39 7.41 9.50
CA ILE A 141 -3.94 6.34 8.66
C ILE A 141 -2.95 5.17 8.60
N SER A 142 -1.68 5.45 8.27
CA SER A 142 -0.63 4.43 8.21
C SER A 142 -0.46 3.69 9.54
N LEU A 143 -0.54 4.39 10.68
CA LEU A 143 -0.48 3.76 12.01
C LEU A 143 -1.68 2.84 12.28
N LEU A 144 -2.90 3.28 11.97
CA LEU A 144 -4.11 2.47 12.15
C LEU A 144 -4.08 1.23 11.26
N LEU A 145 -3.68 1.35 10.01
CA LEU A 145 -3.58 0.22 9.08
C LEU A 145 -2.52 -0.79 9.54
N ASN A 146 -1.36 -0.32 10.00
CA ASN A 146 -0.32 -1.21 10.55
C ASN A 146 -0.81 -1.93 11.82
N ALA A 147 -1.50 -1.23 12.71
CA ALA A 147 -2.06 -1.84 13.92
C ALA A 147 -3.16 -2.88 13.60
N LEU A 148 -4.01 -2.61 12.60
CA LEU A 148 -5.04 -3.54 12.15
C LEU A 148 -4.43 -4.79 11.50
N ARG A 149 -3.39 -4.62 10.67
CA ARG A 149 -2.66 -5.74 10.06
C ARG A 149 -2.04 -6.63 11.13
N GLN A 150 -1.29 -6.06 12.07
CA GLN A 150 -0.66 -6.81 13.18
C GLN A 150 -1.66 -7.65 13.99
N ARG A 151 -2.88 -7.16 14.18
CA ARG A 151 -3.92 -7.85 14.96
C ARG A 151 -4.66 -8.94 14.17
N SER A 152 -4.71 -8.82 12.85
CA SER A 152 -5.60 -9.62 11.98
C SER A 152 -4.85 -10.60 11.08
N SER A 153 -3.52 -10.57 11.07
CA SER A 153 -2.67 -11.37 10.20
C SER A 153 -2.25 -12.70 10.84
N THR A 154 -1.92 -13.68 9.99
CA THR A 154 -1.05 -14.83 10.32
C THR A 154 0.36 -14.35 10.76
N PRO A 155 1.19 -15.22 11.37
CA PRO A 155 2.56 -14.86 11.76
C PRO A 155 3.35 -14.18 10.63
N PRO A 156 4.30 -13.29 10.99
CA PRO A 156 5.01 -12.46 10.05
C PRO A 156 5.70 -13.28 8.95
N ILE A 157 5.49 -12.89 7.69
CA ILE A 157 6.32 -13.32 6.56
C ILE A 157 7.80 -13.07 6.90
N SER A 158 8.59 -14.14 6.91
CA SER A 158 9.87 -14.25 7.62
C SER A 158 11.16 -13.69 6.96
N PRO A 159 11.20 -12.98 5.81
CA PRO A 159 12.48 -12.53 5.27
C PRO A 159 12.93 -11.13 5.77
N PHE A 160 12.04 -10.36 6.40
CA PHE A 160 12.37 -9.01 6.88
C PHE A 160 12.92 -9.05 8.31
N GLN A 161 14.25 -9.12 8.47
CA GLN A 161 14.93 -8.99 9.77
C GLN A 161 15.21 -7.51 10.10
N GLY A 162 14.99 -7.13 11.37
CA GLY A 162 15.28 -5.78 11.91
C GLY A 162 14.29 -4.70 11.44
N GLY A 163 13.60 -4.01 12.37
CA GLY A 163 12.76 -2.80 12.15
C GLY A 163 11.55 -2.89 11.18
N ILE A 164 11.52 -3.91 10.32
CA ILE A 164 10.63 -4.08 9.17
C ILE A 164 9.59 -5.18 9.46
N GLN A 165 9.65 -5.83 10.64
CA GLN A 165 8.69 -6.86 11.09
C GLN A 165 7.21 -6.42 10.97
N GLY A 166 6.91 -5.14 11.17
CA GLY A 166 5.55 -4.61 11.00
C GLY A 166 5.01 -4.65 9.56
N MET A 167 5.86 -4.91 8.56
CA MET A 167 5.48 -5.04 7.14
C MET A 167 5.07 -6.46 6.77
N ALA A 168 5.38 -7.43 7.62
CA ALA A 168 5.23 -8.86 7.34
C ALA A 168 3.79 -9.38 7.49
N HIS A 169 2.82 -8.47 7.69
CA HIS A 169 1.44 -8.77 8.01
C HIS A 169 0.54 -8.48 6.81
N THR A 170 -0.13 -9.53 6.32
CA THR A 170 -1.08 -9.45 5.23
C THR A 170 -2.50 -9.42 5.79
N TRP A 171 -3.42 -8.80 5.07
CA TRP A 171 -4.82 -8.87 5.45
C TRP A 171 -5.35 -10.28 5.24
N GLN A 172 -5.89 -10.91 6.29
CA GLN A 172 -6.68 -12.11 6.10
C GLN A 172 -7.98 -11.73 5.39
N ARG A 173 -8.28 -12.38 4.25
CA ARG A 173 -9.57 -12.26 3.55
C ARG A 173 -10.78 -12.66 4.40
N ARG A 174 -10.54 -13.24 5.59
CA ARG A 174 -11.56 -13.68 6.56
C ARG A 174 -11.76 -12.68 7.71
N LEU A 175 -11.62 -11.39 7.45
CA LEU A 175 -12.05 -10.37 8.43
C LEU A 175 -13.57 -10.21 8.35
N VAL A 176 -14.31 -10.93 9.20
CA VAL A 176 -15.68 -10.52 9.51
C VAL A 176 -15.57 -9.39 10.53
N LEU A 177 -15.81 -8.16 10.11
CA LEU A 177 -15.99 -7.02 11.01
C LEU A 177 -17.27 -7.27 11.85
N THR A 178 -17.19 -8.13 12.86
CA THR A 178 -18.30 -8.34 13.78
C THR A 178 -18.28 -7.26 14.86
N THR A 179 -19.40 -6.55 15.02
CA THR A 179 -19.60 -5.60 16.11
C THR A 179 -19.91 -6.33 17.41
N ARG A 180 -19.00 -7.16 17.94
CA ARG A 180 -19.18 -7.70 19.29
C ARG A 180 -18.54 -6.77 20.31
N GLY A 181 -19.34 -5.85 20.83
CA GLY A 181 -18.93 -4.93 21.90
C GLY A 181 -19.77 -3.66 22.10
N ALA A 182 -20.77 -3.39 21.26
CA ALA A 182 -21.67 -2.25 21.45
C ALA A 182 -22.76 -2.54 22.51
N LYS A 183 -22.37 -2.89 23.76
CA LYS A 183 -23.29 -2.80 24.90
C LYS A 183 -23.44 -1.31 25.26
N ARG A 184 -24.37 -0.64 24.60
CA ARG A 184 -24.84 0.69 25.02
C ARG A 184 -25.56 0.53 26.35
N ARG A 185 -24.98 1.00 27.46
CA ARG A 185 -25.78 1.39 28.63
C ARG A 185 -26.21 2.83 28.38
N TRP A 186 -27.45 2.98 27.90
CA TRP A 186 -28.11 4.27 27.83
C TRP A 186 -28.50 4.68 29.26
N SER A 187 -27.98 5.80 29.74
CA SER A 187 -28.61 6.56 30.82
C SER A 187 -28.84 7.96 30.29
N CYS A 188 -30.08 8.25 29.91
CA CYS A 188 -30.55 9.59 29.63
C CYS A 188 -30.66 10.32 30.97
N THR A 189 -29.72 11.23 31.25
CA THR A 189 -29.98 12.34 32.17
C THR A 189 -30.10 13.59 31.33
N SER A 190 -31.33 14.08 31.24
CA SER A 190 -31.74 15.33 30.60
C SER A 190 -31.03 16.53 31.24
N SER A 191 -30.26 17.28 30.44
CA SER A 191 -30.05 18.72 30.66
C SER A 191 -29.61 19.41 29.36
N PRO A 192 -30.05 20.66 29.08
CA PRO A 192 -29.97 21.26 27.74
C PRO A 192 -28.74 22.16 27.63
N ALA A 193 -27.75 21.74 26.85
CA ALA A 193 -26.75 22.66 26.31
C ALA A 193 -26.12 22.07 25.04
N TYR A 194 -26.23 22.83 23.95
CA TYR A 194 -25.55 22.59 22.69
C TYR A 194 -24.03 22.48 22.90
N SER A 195 -23.45 21.31 22.65
CA SER A 195 -22.02 21.18 22.33
C SER A 195 -21.73 19.84 21.67
N ASN A 196 -21.07 19.92 20.49
CA ASN A 196 -20.57 18.85 19.62
C ASN A 196 -20.26 17.52 20.31
N CYS A 197 -21.07 16.49 20.03
CA CYS A 197 -20.78 15.10 20.38
C CYS A 197 -20.25 14.37 19.13
N MET A 198 -18.94 14.49 18.86
CA MET A 198 -18.27 13.56 17.93
C MET A 198 -18.01 12.25 18.66
N LEU A 199 -18.87 11.25 18.42
CA LEU A 199 -18.67 9.88 18.87
C LEU A 199 -17.65 9.20 17.93
N GLN A 200 -16.43 8.94 18.42
CA GLN A 200 -15.55 7.96 17.77
C GLN A 200 -15.91 6.55 18.24
N PRO A 201 -16.23 5.60 17.34
CA PRO A 201 -16.45 4.22 17.74
C PRO A 201 -15.11 3.57 18.15
N ARG A 202 -15.02 3.12 19.40
CA ARG A 202 -13.96 2.21 19.86
C ARG A 202 -14.26 0.81 19.33
N MET A 203 -13.55 0.38 18.29
CA MET A 203 -13.57 -1.02 17.84
C MET A 203 -12.77 -1.90 18.81
N THR A 204 -13.38 -2.99 19.27
CA THR A 204 -12.72 -4.08 20.01
C THR A 204 -13.06 -5.40 19.33
N PHE A 205 -12.10 -6.34 19.31
CA PHE A 205 -12.19 -7.61 18.57
C PHE A 205 -12.03 -8.80 19.54
N ALA A 206 -12.77 -9.88 19.31
CA ALA A 206 -12.69 -11.13 20.07
C ALA A 206 -12.24 -12.29 19.16
N ARG A 207 -11.41 -13.20 19.69
CA ARG A 207 -11.09 -14.51 19.08
C ARG A 207 -12.31 -15.43 19.20
N TRP A 208 -12.54 -16.26 18.18
CA TRP A 208 -13.51 -17.36 18.26
C TRP A 208 -12.72 -18.67 18.15
N ASP A 209 -12.75 -19.46 19.20
CA ASP A 209 -12.24 -20.82 19.21
C ASP A 209 -13.38 -21.75 18.78
N SER A 210 -13.13 -22.59 17.79
CA SER A 210 -13.91 -23.79 17.47
C SER A 210 -12.99 -24.84 16.89
#